data_AF-A0A7L1V145-F1
#
_entry.id   AF-A0A7L1V145-F1
#
_cell.length_a   1.000
_cell.length_b   1.000
_cell.length_c   1.000
_cell.angle_alpha   90.00
_cell.angle_beta   90.00
_cell.angle_gamma   90.00
#
_symmetry.space_group_name_H-M   'P 1'
#
loop_
_entity.id
_entity.type
_entity.pdbx_description
1 polymer ?
#
loop_
_entity_poly.entity_id
_entity_poly.type
_entity_poly.pdbx_seq_one_letter_code
_entity_poly.pdbx_strand_id
1 'polypeptide(L)'
;LSILLSLLVPAHTTRSPDCGGILTPSGLRYLAEVSKPHAESVLRKDLMAPPAPDPSPTSPSRSKITSVKVDKFSLTLIPDTGMRLSIEVDLGITSAPSTTKEMKLSILAELHVEMNPEGNLELVTSDCKSTLEEVQSTEETDSKSSRSDVDKQINVEKICLEVSKLLLFPNERLMSLAAPFPITPSCQVQYLPLAAPMYSEQGIIISLQTTFQVAGTEIPLPVSPVPFSMPEPARSSPSHLILAFSEHFYTSLFSALEESGALNVSLLSSLTTATLAERITQMGSLFQEDLPVVLRAVTRSSPHVVLEEDKAIVKLFLTAQIGAGSSLFQSFLSVNVDVTARLNLSVVDTRMIISVAAVEDIELSLATSDVGPILAALLEELFLPTIREEVPAQINVVLRQGVFLPHITSFTYTDVNITIHKDYVLIPCNLQLEARTG
;
A
#
# COMPACT_ATOMS: atom_id res chain seq x y z
N LEU A 1 -42.81 -9.52 19.73
CA LEU A 1 -41.36 -9.75 19.85
C LEU A 1 -40.70 -10.12 18.52
N SER A 2 -41.26 -11.04 17.71
CA SER A 2 -40.68 -11.44 16.41
C SER A 2 -40.49 -10.32 15.37
N ILE A 3 -41.32 -9.28 15.38
CA ILE A 3 -41.23 -8.17 14.41
C ILE A 3 -40.22 -7.09 14.83
N LEU A 4 -39.90 -6.99 16.13
CA LEU A 4 -38.85 -6.08 16.61
C LEU A 4 -37.44 -6.64 16.39
N LEU A 5 -37.29 -7.97 16.31
CA LEU A 5 -36.01 -8.63 16.04
C LEU A 5 -35.59 -8.57 14.56
N SER A 6 -36.54 -8.37 13.63
CA SER A 6 -36.26 -8.17 12.21
C SER A 6 -35.76 -6.76 11.84
N LEU A 7 -35.71 -5.83 12.81
CA LEU A 7 -35.09 -4.50 12.67
C LEU A 7 -33.65 -4.46 13.19
N LEU A 8 -33.15 -5.56 13.78
CA LEU A 8 -31.72 -5.79 14.00
C LEU A 8 -31.09 -6.38 12.73
N VAL A 9 -31.29 -5.71 11.60
CA VAL A 9 -30.30 -5.79 10.53
C VAL A 9 -29.08 -5.07 11.12
N PRO A 10 -27.89 -5.69 11.24
CA PRO A 10 -26.70 -4.91 11.53
C PRO A 10 -26.67 -3.82 10.47
N ALA A 11 -26.85 -2.56 10.91
CA ALA A 11 -26.67 -1.41 10.04
C ALA A 11 -25.39 -1.72 9.30
N HIS A 12 -25.48 -1.88 7.97
CA HIS A 12 -24.29 -2.08 7.16
C HIS A 12 -23.41 -0.90 7.54
N THR A 13 -22.36 -1.18 8.31
CA THR A 13 -21.37 -0.18 8.68
C THR A 13 -20.94 0.37 7.34
N THR A 14 -21.33 1.61 7.06
CA THR A 14 -20.97 2.30 5.83
C THR A 14 -19.47 2.18 5.74
N ARG A 15 -18.96 1.34 4.83
CA ARG A 15 -17.53 1.12 4.65
C ARG A 15 -16.94 2.43 4.18
N SER A 16 -16.34 3.18 5.10
CA SER A 16 -15.55 4.36 4.77
C SER A 16 -14.11 3.92 4.48
N PRO A 17 -13.42 4.56 3.52
CA PRO A 17 -12.01 4.32 3.36
C PRO A 17 -11.28 4.71 4.64
N ASP A 18 -10.18 4.04 4.94
CA ASP A 18 -9.24 4.39 6.01
C ASP A 18 -7.86 4.76 5.45
N CYS A 19 -7.64 4.50 4.17
CA CYS A 19 -6.46 4.87 3.42
C CYS A 19 -6.77 4.97 1.92
N GLY A 20 -5.78 5.38 1.13
CA GLY A 20 -5.90 5.41 -0.31
C GLY A 20 -4.69 6.06 -0.98
N GLY A 21 -4.81 6.25 -2.30
CA GLY A 21 -3.75 6.81 -3.12
C GLY A 21 -4.27 7.68 -4.25
N ILE A 22 -3.48 8.68 -4.64
CA ILE A 22 -3.74 9.54 -5.80
C ILE A 22 -2.56 9.40 -6.74
N LEU A 23 -2.78 8.76 -7.89
CA LEU A 23 -1.81 8.73 -8.99
C LEU A 23 -1.93 10.05 -9.77
N THR A 24 -0.90 10.88 -9.67
CA THR A 24 -0.92 12.24 -10.22
C THR A 24 -0.67 12.24 -11.74
N PRO A 25 -0.90 13.36 -12.44
CA PRO A 25 -0.48 13.51 -13.83
C PRO A 25 1.02 13.29 -14.06
N SER A 26 1.86 13.62 -13.06
CA SER A 26 3.30 13.35 -13.10
C SER A 26 3.58 11.85 -13.01
N GLY A 27 2.86 11.13 -12.14
CA GLY A 27 2.93 9.67 -12.05
C GLY A 27 2.47 8.98 -13.34
N LEU A 28 1.37 9.44 -13.96
CA LEU A 28 0.91 8.92 -15.26
C LEU A 28 1.94 9.10 -16.37
N ARG A 29 2.63 10.25 -16.40
CA ARG A 29 3.72 10.51 -17.35
C ARG A 29 4.89 9.55 -17.12
N TYR A 30 5.28 9.34 -15.87
CA TYR A 30 6.34 8.39 -15.52
C TYR A 30 5.96 6.96 -15.91
N LEU A 31 4.73 6.51 -15.61
CA LEU A 31 4.25 5.20 -16.03
C LEU A 31 4.27 5.03 -17.55
N ALA A 32 3.89 6.07 -18.30
CA ALA A 32 3.97 6.06 -19.76
C ALA A 32 5.42 5.93 -20.26
N GLU A 33 6.36 6.64 -19.64
CA GLU A 33 7.78 6.59 -19.99
C GLU A 33 8.36 5.19 -19.79
N VAL A 34 8.15 4.59 -18.60
CA VAL A 34 8.69 3.26 -18.28
C VAL A 34 7.96 2.12 -19.01
N SER A 35 6.73 2.35 -19.49
CA SER A 35 5.96 1.36 -20.25
C SER A 35 6.31 1.35 -21.74
N LYS A 36 6.92 2.42 -22.27
CA LYS A 36 7.25 2.55 -23.70
C LYS A 36 8.05 1.35 -24.26
N PRO A 37 9.13 0.84 -23.61
CA PRO A 37 9.87 -0.31 -24.14
C PRO A 37 9.05 -1.60 -24.15
N HIS A 38 8.18 -1.79 -23.15
CA HIS A 38 7.27 -2.93 -23.10
C HIS A 38 6.26 -2.88 -24.25
N ALA A 39 5.64 -1.71 -24.49
CA ALA A 39 4.72 -1.52 -25.59
C ALA A 39 5.37 -1.76 -26.94
N GLU A 40 6.59 -1.27 -27.15
CA GLU A 40 7.33 -1.54 -28.38
C GLU A 40 7.61 -3.04 -28.57
N SER A 41 7.98 -3.75 -27.50
CA SER A 41 8.23 -5.20 -27.57
C SER A 41 6.97 -5.99 -27.95
N VAL A 42 5.81 -5.62 -27.40
CA VAL A 42 4.53 -6.28 -27.71
C VAL A 42 4.14 -6.00 -29.16
N LEU A 43 4.09 -4.72 -29.55
CA LEU A 43 3.75 -4.31 -30.92
C LEU A 43 4.69 -4.92 -31.96
N ARG A 44 5.99 -4.97 -31.68
CA ARG A 44 6.98 -5.63 -32.56
C ARG A 44 6.67 -7.10 -32.75
N LYS A 45 6.39 -7.83 -31.66
CA LYS A 45 6.12 -9.27 -31.69
C LYS A 45 4.88 -9.58 -32.52
N ASP A 46 3.82 -8.80 -32.33
CA ASP A 46 2.54 -9.06 -32.99
C ASP A 46 2.50 -8.55 -34.44
N LEU A 47 3.02 -7.35 -34.73
CA LEU A 47 3.02 -6.79 -36.08
C LEU A 47 4.02 -7.49 -37.03
N MET A 48 5.13 -8.03 -36.51
CA MET A 48 6.12 -8.74 -37.34
C MET A 48 5.85 -10.26 -37.42
N ALA A 49 4.76 -10.75 -36.82
CA ALA A 49 4.40 -12.16 -36.87
C ALA A 49 4.13 -12.62 -38.32
N PRO A 50 4.52 -13.85 -38.72
CA PRO A 50 4.20 -14.37 -40.03
C PRO A 50 2.68 -14.44 -40.25
N PRO A 51 2.17 -14.09 -41.45
CA PRO A 51 0.76 -14.34 -41.76
C PRO A 51 0.46 -15.83 -41.67
N ALA A 52 -0.75 -16.17 -41.19
CA ALA A 52 -1.22 -17.55 -41.13
C ALA A 52 -1.12 -18.23 -42.50
N PRO A 53 -0.83 -19.55 -42.57
CA PRO A 53 -0.73 -20.25 -43.84
C PRO A 53 -2.07 -20.22 -44.57
N ASP A 54 -2.12 -19.52 -45.71
CA ASP A 54 -3.28 -19.53 -46.59
C ASP A 54 -3.45 -20.91 -47.25
N PRO A 55 -4.68 -21.44 -47.34
CA PRO A 55 -4.97 -22.71 -48.02
C PRO A 55 -4.95 -22.59 -49.56
N SER A 56 -4.66 -21.43 -50.15
CA SER A 56 -4.70 -21.19 -51.61
C SER A 56 -3.35 -20.69 -52.18
N PRO A 57 -2.88 -21.23 -53.33
CA PRO A 57 -1.55 -20.96 -53.88
C PRO A 57 -1.49 -19.73 -54.80
N THR A 58 -2.30 -18.68 -54.57
CA THR A 58 -2.29 -17.47 -55.40
C THR A 58 -1.60 -16.34 -54.66
N SER A 59 -0.38 -16.00 -55.09
CA SER A 59 0.49 -15.01 -54.46
C SER A 59 -0.03 -13.57 -54.63
N PRO A 60 -0.31 -12.83 -53.55
CA PRO A 60 -0.17 -11.38 -53.56
C PRO A 60 1.28 -11.03 -53.19
N SER A 61 1.80 -9.96 -53.79
CA SER A 61 3.06 -9.32 -53.40
C SER A 61 3.17 -9.20 -51.87
N ARG A 62 4.07 -9.99 -51.27
CA ARG A 62 4.15 -10.18 -49.81
C ARG A 62 4.90 -9.01 -49.17
N SER A 63 4.19 -7.93 -48.86
CA SER A 63 4.73 -6.84 -48.04
C SER A 63 4.97 -7.35 -46.62
N LYS A 64 6.13 -7.06 -46.05
CA LYS A 64 6.51 -7.49 -44.70
C LYS A 64 6.91 -6.27 -43.86
N ILE A 65 6.40 -6.21 -42.63
CA ILE A 65 6.87 -5.26 -41.62
C ILE A 65 8.27 -5.70 -41.18
N THR A 66 9.26 -4.85 -41.39
CA THR A 66 10.69 -5.11 -41.11
C THR A 66 11.18 -4.38 -39.87
N SER A 67 10.57 -3.24 -39.53
CA SER A 67 10.87 -2.50 -38.30
C SER A 67 9.60 -1.97 -37.64
N VAL A 68 9.62 -1.97 -36.31
CA VAL A 68 8.60 -1.37 -35.43
C VAL A 68 9.35 -0.61 -34.36
N LYS A 69 9.10 0.69 -34.25
CA LYS A 69 9.70 1.57 -33.25
C LYS A 69 8.61 2.47 -32.67
N VAL A 70 8.50 2.53 -31.34
CA VAL A 70 7.55 3.43 -30.69
C VAL A 70 8.24 4.76 -30.47
N ASP A 71 7.75 5.83 -31.06
CA ASP A 71 8.33 7.17 -30.90
C ASP A 71 7.73 7.88 -29.70
N LYS A 72 6.40 7.76 -29.55
CA LYS A 72 5.66 8.35 -28.44
C LYS A 72 4.76 7.31 -27.79
N PHE A 73 4.79 7.28 -26.47
CA PHE A 73 3.82 6.55 -25.64
C PHE A 73 3.41 7.51 -24.52
N SER A 74 2.13 7.85 -24.46
CA SER A 74 1.63 8.84 -23.49
C SER A 74 0.29 8.43 -22.90
N LEU A 75 0.14 8.67 -21.60
CA LEU A 75 -1.11 8.55 -20.86
C LEU A 75 -1.53 9.94 -20.41
N THR A 76 -2.76 10.32 -20.73
CA THR A 76 -3.35 11.61 -20.37
C THR A 76 -4.65 11.39 -19.64
N LEU A 77 -4.92 12.21 -18.63
CA LEU A 77 -6.12 12.06 -17.82
C LEU A 77 -7.33 12.65 -18.55
N ILE A 78 -8.48 11.98 -18.45
CA ILE A 78 -9.79 12.49 -18.84
C ILE A 78 -10.63 12.58 -17.55
N PRO A 79 -10.84 13.78 -16.98
CA PRO A 79 -11.64 13.97 -15.78
C PRO A 79 -13.01 13.26 -15.88
N ASP A 80 -13.46 12.74 -14.74
CA ASP A 80 -14.74 12.02 -14.56
C ASP A 80 -14.92 10.74 -15.39
N THR A 81 -13.99 10.41 -16.30
CA THR A 81 -14.17 9.33 -17.28
C THR A 81 -13.07 8.27 -17.22
N GLY A 82 -11.79 8.68 -17.24
CA GLY A 82 -10.71 7.72 -17.44
C GLY A 82 -9.36 8.34 -17.80
N MET A 83 -8.63 7.65 -18.66
CA MET A 83 -7.38 8.11 -19.24
C MET A 83 -7.33 7.78 -20.73
N ARG A 84 -6.58 8.58 -21.50
CA ARG A 84 -6.34 8.37 -22.92
C ARG A 84 -4.91 7.95 -23.15
N LEU A 85 -4.75 6.77 -23.73
CA LEU A 85 -3.51 6.24 -24.24
C LEU A 85 -3.32 6.70 -25.69
N SER A 86 -2.16 7.27 -25.97
CA SER A 86 -1.73 7.62 -27.34
C SER A 86 -0.36 7.02 -27.61
N ILE A 87 -0.27 6.25 -28.70
CA ILE A 87 0.97 5.61 -29.18
C ILE A 87 1.23 6.07 -30.62
N GLU A 88 2.42 6.59 -30.87
CA GLU A 88 2.91 6.88 -32.23
C GLU A 88 4.04 5.90 -32.54
N VAL A 89 3.93 5.20 -33.68
CA VAL A 89 4.81 4.10 -34.07
C VAL A 89 5.32 4.32 -35.49
N ASP A 90 6.64 4.35 -35.66
CA ASP A 90 7.30 4.28 -36.96
C ASP A 90 7.42 2.82 -37.42
N LEU A 91 6.90 2.55 -38.62
CA LEU A 91 6.88 1.23 -39.26
C LEU A 91 7.71 1.25 -40.54
N GLY A 92 8.61 0.27 -40.68
CA GLY A 92 9.29 -0.01 -41.94
C GLY A 92 8.58 -1.16 -42.65
N ILE A 93 8.12 -0.92 -43.88
CA ILE A 93 7.46 -1.94 -44.70
C ILE A 93 8.25 -2.15 -45.98
N THR A 94 8.70 -3.37 -46.22
CA THR A 94 9.38 -3.73 -47.47
C THR A 94 8.41 -4.47 -48.40
N SER A 95 8.22 -3.93 -49.61
CA SER A 95 7.46 -4.56 -50.69
C SER A 95 8.39 -5.05 -51.79
N ALA A 96 8.15 -6.26 -52.31
CA ALA A 96 8.90 -6.77 -53.47
C ALA A 96 8.57 -5.95 -54.73
N PRO A 97 9.56 -5.50 -55.53
CA PRO A 97 10.90 -6.05 -55.62
C PRO A 97 11.97 -5.44 -54.70
N SER A 98 11.78 -4.27 -54.06
CA SER A 98 12.76 -3.69 -53.10
C SER A 98 12.40 -2.29 -52.57
N THR A 99 11.14 -1.84 -52.62
CA THR A 99 10.80 -0.51 -52.09
C THR A 99 10.46 -0.63 -50.61
N THR A 100 11.27 0.03 -49.77
CA THR A 100 10.95 0.23 -48.35
C THR A 100 10.19 1.53 -48.21
N LYS A 101 8.99 1.44 -47.63
CA LYS A 101 8.16 2.58 -47.27
C LYS A 101 8.19 2.77 -45.76
N GLU A 102 8.28 4.01 -45.34
CA GLU A 102 8.08 4.40 -43.95
C GLU A 102 6.61 4.77 -43.75
N MET A 103 5.97 4.14 -42.77
CA MET A 103 4.60 4.44 -42.39
C MET A 103 4.56 4.84 -40.93
N LYS A 104 3.67 5.78 -40.63
CA LYS A 104 3.38 6.22 -39.27
C LYS A 104 2.04 5.65 -38.84
N LEU A 105 2.06 4.84 -37.79
CA LEU A 105 0.88 4.30 -37.14
C LEU A 105 0.59 5.10 -35.87
N SER A 106 -0.62 5.66 -35.78
CA SER A 106 -1.12 6.33 -34.58
C SER A 106 -2.26 5.52 -33.98
N ILE A 107 -2.14 5.20 -32.70
CA ILE A 107 -3.10 4.45 -31.92
C ILE A 107 -3.61 5.34 -30.78
N LEU A 108 -4.93 5.43 -30.67
CA LEU A 108 -5.62 6.16 -29.61
C LEU A 108 -6.60 5.21 -28.91
N ALA A 109 -6.45 5.03 -27.61
CA ALA A 109 -7.36 4.23 -26.81
C ALA A 109 -7.82 4.99 -25.56
N GLU A 110 -9.09 4.84 -25.22
CA GLU A 110 -9.64 5.31 -23.95
C GLU A 110 -9.65 4.15 -22.97
N LEU A 111 -9.03 4.36 -21.82
CA LEU A 111 -8.84 3.37 -20.77
C LEU A 111 -9.48 3.88 -19.48
N HIS A 112 -10.00 2.98 -18.66
CA HIS A 112 -10.44 3.30 -17.31
C HIS A 112 -10.27 2.08 -16.42
N VAL A 113 -10.27 2.30 -15.12
CA VAL A 113 -10.15 1.25 -14.11
C VAL A 113 -11.54 0.97 -13.57
N GLU A 114 -11.94 -0.29 -13.63
CA GLU A 114 -13.19 -0.78 -13.05
C GLU A 114 -12.90 -1.64 -11.82
N MET A 115 -13.91 -1.83 -10.99
CA MET A 115 -13.88 -2.82 -9.92
C MET A 115 -14.69 -4.04 -10.37
N ASN A 116 -14.03 -5.19 -10.45
CA ASN A 116 -14.67 -6.42 -10.88
C ASN A 116 -15.57 -7.01 -9.77
N PRO A 117 -16.39 -8.04 -10.07
CA PRO A 117 -17.28 -8.66 -9.07
C PRO A 117 -16.56 -9.26 -7.87
N GLU A 118 -15.28 -9.66 -8.03
CA GLU A 118 -14.43 -10.16 -6.96
C GLU A 118 -13.83 -9.04 -6.08
N GLY A 119 -14.08 -7.77 -6.40
CA GLY A 119 -13.58 -6.60 -5.66
C GLY A 119 -12.17 -6.17 -6.05
N ASN A 120 -11.60 -6.71 -7.13
CA ASN A 120 -10.28 -6.34 -7.64
C ASN A 120 -10.41 -5.21 -8.66
N LEU A 121 -9.35 -4.40 -8.77
CA LEU A 121 -9.27 -3.37 -9.80
C LEU A 121 -8.73 -3.95 -11.12
N GLU A 122 -9.34 -3.55 -12.23
CA GLU A 122 -8.95 -3.96 -13.58
C GLU A 122 -8.91 -2.74 -14.52
N LEU A 123 -7.81 -2.57 -15.26
CA LEU A 123 -7.70 -1.59 -16.34
C LEU A 123 -8.31 -2.16 -17.62
N VAL A 124 -9.33 -1.48 -18.15
CA VAL A 124 -10.09 -1.89 -19.33
C VAL A 124 -10.03 -0.82 -20.41
N THR A 125 -10.28 -1.22 -21.66
CA THR A 125 -10.38 -0.32 -22.83
C THR A 125 -11.86 -0.10 -23.18
N SER A 126 -12.28 1.15 -23.34
CA SER A 126 -13.65 1.50 -23.74
C SER A 126 -13.79 1.83 -25.23
N ASP A 127 -12.83 2.56 -25.79
CA ASP A 127 -12.76 2.89 -27.23
C ASP A 127 -11.32 2.73 -27.72
N CYS A 128 -11.14 2.30 -28.96
CA CYS A 128 -9.83 2.23 -29.61
C CYS A 128 -9.94 2.54 -31.09
N LYS A 129 -9.06 3.43 -31.56
CA LYS A 129 -8.93 3.86 -32.94
C LYS A 129 -7.47 3.84 -33.36
N SER A 130 -7.21 3.34 -34.56
CA SER A 130 -5.90 3.33 -35.17
C SER A 130 -5.95 3.97 -36.55
N THR A 131 -4.90 4.70 -36.90
CA THR A 131 -4.76 5.42 -38.17
C THR A 131 -3.36 5.18 -38.72
N LEU A 132 -3.28 4.95 -40.03
CA LEU A 132 -2.03 4.65 -40.73
C LEU A 132 -1.81 5.70 -41.81
N GLU A 133 -0.67 6.37 -41.76
CA GLU A 133 -0.29 7.41 -42.72
C GLU A 133 1.07 7.07 -43.35
N GLU A 134 1.19 7.24 -44.66
CA GLU A 134 2.47 7.09 -45.36
C GLU A 134 3.29 8.37 -45.16
N VAL A 135 4.54 8.23 -44.71
CA VAL A 135 5.45 9.37 -44.58
C VAL A 135 5.90 9.73 -46.00
N GLN A 136 5.56 10.93 -46.48
CA GLN A 136 5.85 11.35 -47.85
C GLN A 136 7.35 11.15 -48.15
N SER A 137 7.66 10.23 -49.05
CA SER A 137 8.99 10.10 -49.61
C SER A 137 9.32 11.37 -50.38
N THR A 138 10.46 11.99 -50.07
CA THR A 138 11.00 13.19 -50.75
C THR A 138 11.46 12.90 -52.19
N GLU A 139 10.71 12.11 -52.94
CA GLU A 139 10.85 11.97 -54.39
C GLU A 139 9.57 12.51 -55.03
N GLU A 140 9.64 13.77 -55.47
CA GLU A 140 8.67 14.36 -56.39
C GLU A 140 8.60 13.49 -57.64
N THR A 141 7.53 12.71 -57.77
CA THR A 141 6.95 12.41 -59.09
C THR A 141 5.46 12.19 -58.93
N ASP A 142 4.71 13.13 -59.49
CA ASP A 142 3.25 13.12 -59.63
C ASP A 142 2.74 11.73 -60.06
N SER A 143 2.16 11.01 -59.11
CA SER A 143 1.30 9.87 -59.41
C SER A 143 0.14 9.84 -58.43
N LYS A 144 -1.02 10.26 -58.93
CA LYS A 144 -2.32 10.05 -58.30
C LYS A 144 -2.61 8.54 -58.27
N SER A 145 -2.07 7.82 -57.30
CA SER A 145 -2.48 6.45 -57.00
C SER A 145 -3.06 6.39 -55.60
N SER A 146 -4.39 6.47 -55.59
CA SER A 146 -5.30 5.73 -54.72
C SER A 146 -4.82 5.34 -53.32
N ARG A 147 -5.40 6.04 -52.34
CA ARG A 147 -5.54 5.71 -50.92
C ARG A 147 -5.95 4.25 -50.61
N SER A 148 -6.27 3.42 -51.61
CA SER A 148 -6.85 2.07 -51.49
C SER A 148 -5.85 0.90 -51.40
N ASP A 149 -4.55 1.11 -51.62
CA ASP A 149 -3.55 0.03 -51.49
C ASP A 149 -2.89 -0.04 -50.10
N VAL A 150 -2.95 1.05 -49.32
CA VAL A 150 -2.42 1.12 -47.95
C VAL A 150 -3.36 0.39 -46.96
N ASP A 151 -4.67 0.49 -47.16
CA ASP A 151 -5.70 -0.19 -46.34
C ASP A 151 -5.66 -1.73 -46.44
N LYS A 152 -4.99 -2.29 -47.47
CA LYS A 152 -4.81 -3.75 -47.61
C LYS A 152 -3.58 -4.28 -46.89
N GLN A 153 -2.75 -3.41 -46.32
CA GLN A 153 -1.38 -3.75 -45.92
C GLN A 153 -1.23 -4.04 -44.42
N ILE A 154 -2.07 -3.43 -43.58
CA ILE A 154 -2.15 -3.68 -42.13
C ILE A 154 -3.62 -3.76 -41.76
N ASN A 155 -4.04 -4.86 -41.13
CA ASN A 155 -5.42 -4.95 -40.64
C ASN A 155 -5.57 -4.06 -39.40
N VAL A 156 -6.03 -2.84 -39.63
CA VAL A 156 -6.26 -1.78 -38.63
C VAL A 156 -7.16 -2.27 -37.49
N GLU A 157 -8.14 -3.15 -37.79
CA GLU A 157 -9.06 -3.73 -36.80
C GLU A 157 -8.33 -4.68 -35.82
N LYS A 158 -7.23 -5.32 -36.25
CA LYS A 158 -6.41 -6.17 -35.36
C LYS A 158 -5.53 -5.35 -34.44
N ILE A 159 -5.12 -4.13 -34.83
CA ILE A 159 -4.23 -3.29 -34.02
C ILE A 159 -4.86 -2.99 -32.66
N CYS A 160 -6.16 -2.72 -32.61
CA CYS A 160 -6.85 -2.48 -31.33
C CYS A 160 -6.93 -3.73 -30.44
N LEU A 161 -7.00 -4.93 -31.02
CA LEU A 161 -6.87 -6.18 -30.24
C LEU A 161 -5.46 -6.33 -29.65
N GLU A 162 -4.43 -5.88 -30.36
CA GLU A 162 -3.05 -5.87 -29.85
C GLU A 162 -2.86 -4.88 -28.70
N VAL A 163 -3.56 -3.73 -28.75
CA VAL A 163 -3.58 -2.78 -27.62
C VAL A 163 -4.17 -3.42 -26.37
N SER A 164 -5.20 -4.24 -26.49
CA SER A 164 -5.75 -4.96 -25.34
C SER A 164 -4.73 -5.91 -24.70
N LYS A 165 -3.80 -6.49 -25.48
CA LYS A 165 -2.70 -7.30 -24.92
C LYS A 165 -1.70 -6.47 -24.10
N LEU A 166 -1.55 -5.17 -24.39
CA LEU A 166 -0.71 -4.27 -23.59
C LEU A 166 -1.23 -4.12 -22.16
N LEU A 167 -2.52 -4.34 -21.93
CA LEU A 167 -3.14 -4.22 -20.61
C LEU A 167 -2.98 -5.47 -19.74
N LEU A 168 -2.59 -6.62 -20.32
CA LEU A 168 -2.44 -7.87 -19.59
C LEU A 168 -1.42 -7.73 -18.43
N PHE A 169 -0.25 -7.16 -18.71
CA PHE A 169 0.79 -6.98 -17.69
C PHE A 169 0.39 -5.97 -16.61
N PRO A 170 -0.12 -4.75 -16.94
CA PRO A 170 -0.69 -3.85 -15.94
C PRO A 170 -1.78 -4.49 -15.08
N ASN A 171 -2.72 -5.27 -15.64
CA ASN A 171 -3.77 -5.93 -14.88
C ASN A 171 -3.24 -7.02 -13.94
N GLU A 172 -2.27 -7.83 -14.40
CA GLU A 172 -1.57 -8.78 -13.55
C GLU A 172 -0.93 -8.09 -12.34
N ARG A 173 -0.32 -6.92 -12.57
CA ARG A 173 0.29 -6.14 -11.50
C ARG A 173 -0.73 -5.47 -10.59
N LEU A 174 -1.84 -4.98 -11.12
CA LEU A 174 -2.89 -4.32 -10.35
C LEU A 174 -3.56 -5.28 -9.36
N MET A 175 -3.68 -6.57 -9.70
CA MET A 175 -4.14 -7.61 -8.78
C MET A 175 -3.29 -7.71 -7.51
N SER A 176 -2.01 -7.34 -7.55
CA SER A 176 -1.14 -7.39 -6.37
C SER A 176 -1.47 -6.34 -5.31
N LEU A 177 -2.28 -5.32 -5.63
CA LEU A 177 -2.70 -4.30 -4.68
C LEU A 177 -3.53 -4.88 -3.53
N ALA A 178 -4.33 -5.92 -3.81
CA ALA A 178 -5.19 -6.60 -2.84
C ALA A 178 -4.51 -7.80 -2.16
N ALA A 179 -3.22 -8.03 -2.41
CA ALA A 179 -2.50 -9.13 -1.78
C ALA A 179 -2.33 -8.89 -0.26
N PRO A 180 -2.35 -9.96 0.57
CA PRO A 180 -1.97 -9.85 1.97
C PRO A 180 -0.49 -9.55 2.13
N PHE A 181 -0.19 -8.58 3.00
CA PHE A 181 1.16 -8.18 3.36
C PHE A 181 1.45 -8.54 4.83
N PRO A 182 2.58 -9.22 5.12
CA PRO A 182 2.93 -9.56 6.49
C PRO A 182 3.37 -8.32 7.29
N ILE A 183 2.86 -8.22 8.52
CA ILE A 183 3.30 -7.25 9.54
C ILE A 183 4.19 -7.98 10.55
N THR A 184 3.70 -9.10 11.08
CA THR A 184 4.44 -10.02 11.97
C THR A 184 4.25 -11.46 11.46
N PRO A 185 4.94 -12.47 12.01
CA PRO A 185 4.74 -13.86 11.59
C PRO A 185 3.29 -14.38 11.70
N SER A 186 2.48 -13.77 12.57
CA SER A 186 1.09 -14.14 12.81
C SER A 186 0.09 -13.06 12.39
N CYS A 187 0.53 -11.90 11.89
CA CYS A 187 -0.34 -10.76 11.56
C CYS A 187 -0.08 -10.26 10.14
N GLN A 188 -1.15 -10.05 9.37
CA GLN A 188 -1.10 -9.52 8.01
C GLN A 188 -2.16 -8.45 7.77
N VAL A 189 -1.89 -7.55 6.84
CA VAL A 189 -2.81 -6.50 6.36
C VAL A 189 -3.17 -6.73 4.90
N GLN A 190 -4.41 -6.45 4.53
CA GLN A 190 -4.86 -6.37 3.14
C GLN A 190 -5.47 -5.01 2.88
N TYR A 191 -5.29 -4.51 1.66
CA TYR A 191 -5.85 -3.25 1.19
C TYR A 191 -6.91 -3.53 0.13
N LEU A 192 -8.17 -3.31 0.48
CA LEU A 192 -9.30 -3.64 -0.38
C LEU A 192 -9.89 -2.38 -1.03
N PRO A 193 -10.05 -2.34 -2.36
CA PRO A 193 -10.81 -1.29 -3.03
C PRO A 193 -12.24 -1.24 -2.53
N LEU A 194 -12.74 -0.03 -2.27
CA LEU A 194 -14.15 0.19 -1.89
C LEU A 194 -15.06 0.44 -3.09
N ALA A 195 -14.50 0.99 -4.16
CA ALA A 195 -15.19 1.34 -5.37
C ALA A 195 -14.19 1.46 -6.53
N ALA A 196 -14.70 1.57 -7.76
CA ALA A 196 -13.88 1.96 -8.90
C ALA A 196 -13.22 3.34 -8.65
N PRO A 197 -12.00 3.57 -9.17
CA PRO A 197 -11.28 4.82 -8.96
C PRO A 197 -12.03 6.05 -9.52
N MET A 198 -11.87 7.18 -8.85
CA MET A 198 -12.40 8.46 -9.32
C MET A 198 -11.35 9.22 -10.13
N TYR A 199 -11.78 9.91 -11.18
CA TYR A 199 -10.92 10.67 -12.08
C TYR A 199 -11.17 12.16 -11.89
N SER A 200 -10.13 12.91 -11.53
CA SER A 200 -10.22 14.35 -11.28
C SER A 200 -9.04 15.08 -11.95
N GLU A 201 -9.04 16.40 -12.04
CA GLU A 201 -7.89 17.16 -12.55
C GLU A 201 -6.58 16.89 -11.76
N GLN A 202 -6.71 16.46 -10.50
CA GLN A 202 -5.60 16.17 -9.60
C GLN A 202 -4.97 14.79 -9.84
N GLY A 203 -5.69 13.87 -10.49
CA GLY A 203 -5.24 12.51 -10.72
C GLY A 203 -6.33 11.45 -10.57
N ILE A 204 -5.88 10.20 -10.52
CA ILE A 204 -6.71 9.02 -10.31
C ILE A 204 -6.71 8.69 -8.82
N ILE A 205 -7.88 8.77 -8.19
CA ILE A 205 -8.07 8.60 -6.75
C ILE A 205 -8.57 7.18 -6.49
N ILE A 206 -7.83 6.43 -5.68
CA ILE A 206 -8.17 5.07 -5.26
C ILE A 206 -8.44 5.10 -3.76
N SER A 207 -9.67 4.79 -3.37
CA SER A 207 -10.10 4.71 -1.97
C SER A 207 -10.05 3.26 -1.49
N LEU A 208 -9.32 3.01 -0.40
CA LEU A 208 -9.02 1.68 0.11
C LEU A 208 -9.54 1.54 1.56
N GLN A 209 -9.88 0.31 1.91
CA GLN A 209 -10.15 -0.10 3.29
C GLN A 209 -9.14 -1.16 3.70
N THR A 210 -8.62 -1.06 4.92
CA THR A 210 -7.76 -2.08 5.48
C THR A 210 -8.53 -3.17 6.20
N THR A 211 -8.06 -4.41 6.04
CA THR A 211 -8.44 -5.53 6.88
C THR A 211 -7.18 -6.14 7.48
N PHE A 212 -7.29 -6.61 8.71
CA PHE A 212 -6.19 -7.25 9.43
C PHE A 212 -6.58 -8.68 9.75
N GLN A 213 -5.62 -9.60 9.58
CA GLN A 213 -5.81 -11.00 9.94
C GLN A 213 -4.73 -11.43 10.92
N VAL A 214 -5.15 -12.10 11.99
CA VAL A 214 -4.27 -12.68 13.01
C VAL A 214 -4.46 -14.19 13.00
N ALA A 215 -3.36 -14.94 12.86
CA ALA A 215 -3.35 -16.39 12.72
C ALA A 215 -4.31 -16.91 11.63
N GLY A 216 -4.45 -16.16 10.52
CA GLY A 216 -5.30 -16.49 9.38
C GLY A 216 -6.79 -16.18 9.56
N THR A 217 -7.19 -15.50 10.65
CA THR A 217 -8.57 -15.08 10.90
C THR A 217 -8.66 -13.55 10.88
N GLU A 218 -9.63 -13.00 10.15
CA GLU A 218 -9.92 -11.56 10.17
C GLU A 218 -10.39 -11.13 11.57
N ILE A 219 -9.79 -10.07 12.10
CA ILE A 219 -10.09 -9.58 13.44
C ILE A 219 -11.11 -8.44 13.38
N PRO A 220 -11.99 -8.30 14.40
CA PRO A 220 -12.85 -7.14 14.50
C PRO A 220 -12.01 -5.89 14.76
N LEU A 221 -12.15 -4.87 13.90
CA LEU A 221 -11.47 -3.60 14.07
C LEU A 221 -12.32 -2.62 14.90
N PRO A 222 -11.69 -1.66 15.60
CA PRO A 222 -12.43 -0.58 16.25
C PRO A 222 -13.30 0.17 15.22
N VAL A 223 -14.45 0.70 15.64
CA VAL A 223 -15.29 1.49 14.72
C VAL A 223 -14.70 2.89 14.61
N SER A 224 -14.45 3.37 13.38
CA SER A 224 -14.07 4.76 13.19
C SER A 224 -15.23 5.69 13.58
N PRO A 225 -15.03 6.66 14.50
CA PRO A 225 -16.07 7.64 14.82
C PRO A 225 -16.27 8.67 13.70
N VAL A 226 -15.29 8.82 12.79
CA VAL A 226 -15.31 9.82 11.72
C VAL A 226 -15.04 9.13 10.37
N PRO A 227 -15.91 9.32 9.36
CA PRO A 227 -15.62 8.87 8.00
C PRO A 227 -14.40 9.60 7.44
N PHE A 228 -13.44 8.86 6.91
CA PHE A 228 -12.31 9.44 6.21
C PHE A 228 -12.62 9.59 4.71
N SER A 229 -12.03 10.61 4.10
CA SER A 229 -12.10 10.88 2.66
C SER A 229 -10.71 11.28 2.18
N MET A 230 -10.37 10.86 0.96
CA MET A 230 -9.07 11.19 0.40
C MET A 230 -8.87 12.71 0.34
N PRO A 231 -7.80 13.25 0.95
CA PRO A 231 -7.55 14.68 0.92
C PRO A 231 -7.27 15.14 -0.51
N GLU A 232 -7.81 16.29 -0.90
CA GLU A 232 -7.48 16.88 -2.18
C GLU A 232 -6.02 17.37 -2.16
N PRO A 233 -5.18 16.93 -3.10
CA PRO A 233 -3.79 17.34 -3.13
C PRO A 233 -3.68 18.77 -3.67
N ALA A 234 -2.56 19.42 -3.35
CA ALA A 234 -2.23 20.73 -3.92
C ALA A 234 -2.24 20.65 -5.46
N ARG A 235 -2.84 21.65 -6.11
CA ARG A 235 -2.80 21.77 -7.57
C ARG A 235 -1.34 21.75 -8.01
N SER A 236 -0.96 20.81 -8.88
CA SER A 236 0.40 20.61 -9.43
C SER A 236 1.45 19.97 -8.50
N SER A 237 1.09 18.94 -7.72
CA SER A 237 2.09 18.13 -7.02
C SER A 237 3.11 17.52 -8.01
N PRO A 238 4.44 17.67 -7.76
CA PRO A 238 5.47 17.03 -8.59
C PRO A 238 5.57 15.52 -8.34
N SER A 239 5.06 15.04 -7.20
CA SER A 239 5.14 13.63 -6.79
C SER A 239 4.35 12.73 -7.74
N HIS A 240 4.83 11.52 -8.00
CA HIS A 240 4.13 10.54 -8.84
C HIS A 240 2.86 10.00 -8.16
N LEU A 241 2.94 9.75 -6.86
CA LEU A 241 1.89 9.16 -6.04
C LEU A 241 1.75 9.95 -4.73
N ILE A 242 0.52 10.07 -4.24
CA ILE A 242 0.23 10.63 -2.92
C ILE A 242 -0.60 9.60 -2.17
N LEU A 243 -0.04 9.00 -1.13
CA LEU A 243 -0.78 8.11 -0.24
C LEU A 243 -1.35 8.89 0.94
N ALA A 244 -2.50 8.47 1.43
CA ALA A 244 -3.09 9.02 2.64
C ALA A 244 -3.58 7.91 3.58
N PHE A 245 -3.36 8.07 4.87
CA PHE A 245 -3.74 7.11 5.91
C PHE A 245 -4.41 7.86 7.06
N SER A 246 -5.64 7.46 7.39
CA SER A 246 -6.39 8.05 8.50
C SER A 246 -5.82 7.66 9.86
N GLU A 247 -6.16 8.41 10.91
CA GLU A 247 -5.95 8.03 12.30
C GLU A 247 -6.54 6.64 12.60
N HIS A 248 -7.68 6.33 11.97
CA HIS A 248 -8.33 5.04 12.11
C HIS A 248 -7.47 3.89 11.59
N PHE A 249 -6.77 4.06 10.45
CA PHE A 249 -5.80 3.08 9.96
C PHE A 249 -4.73 2.76 11.01
N TYR A 250 -4.14 3.79 11.62
CA TYR A 250 -3.10 3.59 12.63
C TYR A 250 -3.64 2.95 13.90
N THR A 251 -4.83 3.37 14.36
CA THR A 251 -5.49 2.76 15.51
C THR A 251 -5.76 1.28 15.24
N SER A 252 -6.33 0.93 14.09
CA SER A 252 -6.58 -0.45 13.67
C SER A 252 -5.30 -1.28 13.55
N LEU A 253 -4.21 -0.70 13.05
CA LEU A 253 -2.89 -1.35 13.00
C LEU A 253 -2.39 -1.71 14.41
N PHE A 254 -2.46 -0.78 15.36
CA PHE A 254 -2.02 -1.07 16.73
C PHE A 254 -2.96 -2.07 17.44
N SER A 255 -4.26 -2.06 17.17
CA SER A 255 -5.19 -3.11 17.63
C SER A 255 -4.82 -4.49 17.06
N ALA A 256 -4.39 -4.57 15.80
CA ALA A 256 -3.93 -5.84 15.22
C ALA A 256 -2.62 -6.34 15.85
N LEU A 257 -1.70 -5.43 16.18
CA LEU A 257 -0.47 -5.75 16.91
C LEU A 257 -0.75 -6.22 18.35
N GLU A 258 -1.74 -5.63 19.01
CA GLU A 258 -2.26 -6.12 20.29
C GLU A 258 -2.80 -7.55 20.17
N GLU A 259 -3.75 -7.77 19.26
CA GLU A 259 -4.45 -9.06 19.13
C GLU A 259 -3.49 -10.20 18.74
N SER A 260 -2.44 -9.89 17.98
CA SER A 260 -1.36 -10.85 17.67
C SER A 260 -0.39 -11.11 18.83
N GLY A 261 -0.54 -10.41 19.95
CA GLY A 261 0.35 -10.48 21.11
C GLY A 261 1.72 -9.83 20.88
N ALA A 262 1.91 -9.10 19.78
CA ALA A 262 3.19 -8.50 19.42
C ALA A 262 3.59 -7.34 20.35
N LEU A 263 2.62 -6.75 21.06
CA LEU A 263 2.87 -5.70 22.06
C LEU A 263 3.13 -6.24 23.47
N ASN A 264 3.13 -7.56 23.68
CA ASN A 264 3.43 -8.14 24.98
C ASN A 264 4.92 -8.01 25.28
N VAL A 265 5.24 -7.58 26.50
CA VAL A 265 6.61 -7.28 26.92
C VAL A 265 6.99 -8.14 28.13
N SER A 266 8.21 -8.69 28.13
CA SER A 266 8.78 -9.37 29.28
C SER A 266 10.15 -8.76 29.58
N LEU A 267 10.28 -8.15 30.76
CA LEU A 267 11.44 -7.38 31.19
C LEU A 267 12.09 -8.00 32.42
N LEU A 268 13.41 -7.93 32.47
CA LEU A 268 14.17 -8.18 33.69
C LEU A 268 14.38 -6.84 34.41
N SER A 269 13.95 -6.74 35.65
CA SER A 269 14.24 -5.56 36.48
C SER A 269 15.68 -5.58 36.97
N SER A 270 16.22 -4.41 37.30
CA SER A 270 17.44 -4.28 38.09
C SER A 270 17.22 -4.66 39.57
N LEU A 271 15.96 -4.80 40.00
CA LEU A 271 15.58 -5.14 41.36
C LEU A 271 15.59 -6.67 41.60
N THR A 272 15.79 -7.02 42.85
CA THR A 272 15.66 -8.39 43.38
C THR A 272 14.61 -8.44 44.50
N THR A 273 14.14 -9.63 44.86
CA THR A 273 13.19 -9.81 45.98
C THR A 273 13.75 -9.31 47.30
N ALA A 274 15.08 -9.42 47.54
CA ALA A 274 15.71 -8.84 48.73
C ALA A 274 15.66 -7.30 48.71
N THR A 275 16.00 -6.66 47.59
CA THR A 275 15.92 -5.18 47.48
C THR A 275 14.48 -4.67 47.66
N LEU A 276 13.49 -5.42 47.15
CA LEU A 276 12.08 -5.10 47.37
C LEU A 276 11.67 -5.28 48.83
N ALA A 277 12.22 -6.27 49.55
CA ALA A 277 11.92 -6.50 50.97
C ALA A 277 12.39 -5.38 51.90
N GLU A 278 13.41 -4.62 51.51
CA GLU A 278 13.85 -3.42 52.26
C GLU A 278 12.82 -2.28 52.19
N ARG A 279 11.97 -2.26 51.17
CA ARG A 279 10.97 -1.20 50.92
C ARG A 279 9.53 -1.67 51.15
N ILE A 280 9.27 -2.96 50.97
CA ILE A 280 7.98 -3.62 51.10
C ILE A 280 8.14 -4.79 52.08
N THR A 281 7.88 -4.54 53.36
CA THR A 281 8.21 -5.47 54.46
C THR A 281 7.60 -6.87 54.30
N GLN A 282 6.43 -6.97 53.67
CA GLN A 282 5.71 -8.21 53.42
C GLN A 282 6.47 -9.14 52.45
N MET A 283 7.34 -8.58 51.59
CA MET A 283 8.11 -9.33 50.59
C MET A 283 9.09 -10.32 51.24
N GLY A 284 9.74 -9.94 52.34
CA GLY A 284 10.71 -10.80 53.04
C GLY A 284 10.07 -12.03 53.68
N SER A 285 8.75 -12.03 53.88
CA SER A 285 8.00 -13.22 54.31
C SER A 285 7.60 -14.13 53.15
N LEU A 286 7.47 -13.55 51.95
CA LEU A 286 7.01 -14.25 50.75
C LEU A 286 8.15 -14.98 50.04
N PHE A 287 9.35 -14.39 50.04
CA PHE A 287 10.54 -14.96 49.40
C PHE A 287 11.70 -15.06 50.40
N GLN A 288 12.17 -16.28 50.67
CA GLN A 288 13.33 -16.53 51.53
C GLN A 288 14.66 -16.44 50.77
N GLU A 289 14.63 -16.65 49.46
CA GLU A 289 15.77 -16.53 48.57
C GLU A 289 15.72 -15.19 47.83
N ASP A 290 16.91 -14.66 47.52
CA ASP A 290 17.03 -13.47 46.69
C ASP A 290 16.93 -13.85 45.21
N LEU A 291 15.81 -13.48 44.59
CA LEU A 291 15.46 -13.84 43.22
C LEU A 291 15.35 -12.56 42.38
N PRO A 292 15.70 -12.63 41.08
CA PRO A 292 15.53 -11.49 40.19
C PRO A 292 14.05 -11.14 40.05
N VAL A 293 13.73 -9.85 39.91
CA VAL A 293 12.36 -9.40 39.66
C VAL A 293 12.12 -9.31 38.16
N VAL A 294 11.01 -9.89 37.71
CA VAL A 294 10.60 -9.91 36.30
C VAL A 294 9.27 -9.18 36.16
N LEU A 295 9.15 -8.37 35.12
CA LEU A 295 7.90 -7.71 34.74
C LEU A 295 7.38 -8.33 33.46
N ARG A 296 6.14 -8.81 33.46
CA ARG A 296 5.45 -9.29 32.27
C ARG A 296 4.25 -8.38 32.01
N ALA A 297 4.34 -7.56 30.99
CA ALA A 297 3.30 -6.62 30.61
C ALA A 297 2.52 -7.15 29.39
N VAL A 298 1.20 -7.07 29.49
CA VAL A 298 0.27 -7.36 28.40
C VAL A 298 -0.66 -6.17 28.21
N THR A 299 -1.22 -6.02 27.02
CA THR A 299 -2.20 -4.97 26.74
C THR A 299 -3.48 -5.20 27.56
N ARG A 300 -3.92 -4.16 28.28
CA ARG A 300 -5.13 -4.14 29.11
C ARG A 300 -6.37 -3.79 28.31
N SER A 301 -6.21 -2.91 27.32
CA SER A 301 -7.27 -2.45 26.43
C SER A 301 -6.65 -1.93 25.14
N SER A 302 -7.45 -1.88 24.07
CA SER A 302 -6.92 -1.57 22.75
C SER A 302 -6.15 -0.25 22.69
N PRO A 303 -4.97 -0.23 22.06
CA PRO A 303 -4.22 1.01 21.85
C PRO A 303 -5.01 2.05 21.07
N HIS A 304 -4.68 3.31 21.29
CA HIS A 304 -5.27 4.41 20.55
C HIS A 304 -4.18 5.29 19.94
N VAL A 305 -4.31 5.60 18.64
CA VAL A 305 -3.45 6.56 17.97
C VAL A 305 -4.19 7.87 17.83
N VAL A 306 -3.49 8.98 18.10
CA VAL A 306 -3.99 10.34 17.90
C VAL A 306 -3.05 11.04 16.93
N LEU A 307 -3.62 11.62 15.87
CA LEU A 307 -2.90 12.42 14.89
C LEU A 307 -3.26 13.90 15.05
N GLU A 308 -2.29 14.67 15.48
CA GLU A 308 -2.33 16.14 15.51
C GLU A 308 -1.39 16.69 14.44
N GLU A 309 -1.46 17.99 14.17
CA GLU A 309 -0.56 18.62 13.19
C GLU A 309 0.92 18.37 13.57
N ASP A 310 1.68 17.81 12.63
CA ASP A 310 3.08 17.40 12.76
C ASP A 310 3.37 16.37 13.87
N LYS A 311 2.35 15.72 14.44
CA LYS A 311 2.52 14.86 15.61
C LYS A 311 1.64 13.62 15.58
N ALA A 312 2.26 12.45 15.59
CA ALA A 312 1.59 11.18 15.84
C ALA A 312 1.87 10.70 17.26
N ILE A 313 0.82 10.36 18.00
CA ILE A 313 0.90 9.88 19.39
C ILE A 313 0.22 8.52 19.48
N VAL A 314 0.87 7.57 20.15
CA VAL A 314 0.22 6.33 20.58
C VAL A 314 0.01 6.36 22.08
N LYS A 315 -1.18 5.93 22.51
CA LYS A 315 -1.53 5.63 23.89
C LYS A 315 -1.64 4.12 24.04
N LEU A 316 -0.83 3.58 24.93
CA LEU A 316 -0.79 2.17 25.27
C LEU A 316 -1.28 1.99 26.70
N PHE A 317 -2.16 1.02 26.90
CA PHE A 317 -2.72 0.70 28.20
C PHE A 317 -2.29 -0.72 28.53
N LEU A 318 -1.33 -0.87 29.43
CA LEU A 318 -0.74 -2.16 29.78
C LEU A 318 -1.10 -2.55 31.22
N THR A 319 -1.03 -3.84 31.49
CA THR A 319 -1.00 -4.39 32.85
C THR A 319 0.27 -5.20 33.00
N ALA A 320 1.17 -4.75 33.86
CA ALA A 320 2.40 -5.41 34.23
C ALA A 320 2.20 -6.30 35.46
N GLN A 321 2.38 -7.60 35.29
CA GLN A 321 2.58 -8.54 36.38
C GLN A 321 4.03 -8.49 36.82
N ILE A 322 4.26 -8.19 38.09
CA ILE A 322 5.58 -8.08 38.70
C ILE A 322 5.75 -9.27 39.64
N GLY A 323 6.79 -10.06 39.40
CA GLY A 323 6.97 -11.33 40.07
C GLY A 323 8.43 -11.76 40.20
N ALA A 324 8.65 -12.80 40.99
CA ALA A 324 9.97 -13.41 41.11
C ALA A 324 10.28 -14.27 39.87
N GLY A 325 11.45 -14.02 39.27
CA GLY A 325 12.02 -14.78 38.16
C GLY A 325 12.59 -16.11 38.65
N SER A 326 11.71 -17.08 38.91
CA SER A 326 12.06 -18.47 39.21
C SER A 326 11.60 -19.40 38.07
N SER A 327 11.76 -20.72 38.22
CA SER A 327 11.26 -21.72 37.25
C SER A 327 9.74 -21.63 37.04
N LEU A 328 9.00 -21.15 38.06
CA LEU A 328 7.59 -20.81 37.98
C LEU A 328 7.46 -19.32 38.31
N PHE A 329 7.06 -18.51 37.33
CA PHE A 329 6.86 -17.07 37.55
C PHE A 329 5.80 -16.86 38.62
N GLN A 330 6.19 -16.27 39.76
CA GLN A 330 5.31 -16.00 40.88
C GLN A 330 5.07 -14.50 40.96
N SER A 331 3.94 -14.04 40.39
CA SER A 331 3.48 -12.65 40.53
C SER A 331 3.14 -12.37 41.98
N PHE A 332 3.47 -11.17 42.45
CA PHE A 332 3.09 -10.66 43.77
C PHE A 332 2.46 -9.26 43.70
N LEU A 333 2.47 -8.65 42.51
CA LEU A 333 2.02 -7.30 42.27
C LEU A 333 1.55 -7.16 40.82
N SER A 334 0.39 -6.52 40.63
CA SER A 334 -0.12 -6.15 39.32
C SER A 334 -0.22 -4.63 39.23
N VAL A 335 0.40 -4.03 38.22
CA VAL A 335 0.47 -2.58 38.00
C VAL A 335 -0.10 -2.24 36.64
N ASN A 336 -1.04 -1.31 36.60
CA ASN A 336 -1.47 -0.67 35.36
C ASN A 336 -0.39 0.31 34.92
N VAL A 337 -0.01 0.24 33.65
CA VAL A 337 1.03 1.08 33.04
C VAL A 337 0.45 1.73 31.80
N ASP A 338 0.19 3.03 31.89
CA ASP A 338 -0.39 3.79 30.79
C ASP A 338 0.72 4.65 30.18
N VAL A 339 1.04 4.40 28.90
CA VAL A 339 2.18 5.02 28.21
C VAL A 339 1.67 5.88 27.07
N THR A 340 2.07 7.15 27.08
CA THR A 340 1.87 8.07 25.95
C THR A 340 3.22 8.29 25.26
N ALA A 341 3.32 7.90 24.00
CA ALA A 341 4.56 7.97 23.23
C ALA A 341 4.34 8.66 21.88
N ARG A 342 5.29 9.53 21.51
CA ARG A 342 5.34 10.12 20.18
C ARG A 342 5.94 9.13 19.20
N LEU A 343 5.29 8.97 18.06
CA LEU A 343 5.76 8.14 16.97
C LEU A 343 6.57 8.98 15.97
N ASN A 344 7.57 8.34 15.38
CA ASN A 344 8.24 8.81 14.17
C ASN A 344 7.93 7.83 13.03
N LEU A 345 7.60 8.39 11.87
CA LEU A 345 7.25 7.66 10.66
C LEU A 345 8.34 7.90 9.61
N SER A 346 8.71 6.85 8.90
CA SER A 346 9.58 6.93 7.72
C SER A 346 9.17 5.86 6.71
N VAL A 347 9.57 6.00 5.44
CA VAL A 347 9.33 4.99 4.42
C VAL A 347 10.65 4.52 3.84
N VAL A 348 10.80 3.21 3.72
CA VAL A 348 11.92 2.54 3.04
C VAL A 348 11.31 1.59 2.02
N ASP A 349 11.70 1.76 0.75
CA ASP A 349 11.13 1.04 -0.40
C ASP A 349 9.60 1.16 -0.47
N THR A 350 8.86 0.13 -0.07
CA THR A 350 7.38 0.13 -0.01
C THR A 350 6.84 -0.02 1.41
N ARG A 351 7.70 0.14 2.41
CA ARG A 351 7.39 -0.14 3.82
C ARG A 351 7.45 1.12 4.66
N MET A 352 6.38 1.39 5.40
CA MET A 352 6.36 2.40 6.45
C MET A 352 6.97 1.82 7.73
N ILE A 353 8.10 2.39 8.13
CA ILE A 353 8.76 2.10 9.40
C ILE A 353 8.19 3.03 10.46
N ILE A 354 7.73 2.45 11.57
CA ILE A 354 7.22 3.17 12.73
C ILE A 354 8.22 3.00 13.86
N SER A 355 8.46 4.04 14.64
CA SER A 355 9.29 3.96 15.83
C SER A 355 8.82 4.92 16.91
N VAL A 356 9.08 4.60 18.16
CA VAL A 356 8.91 5.52 19.29
C VAL A 356 10.04 6.55 19.23
N ALA A 357 9.65 7.82 19.03
CA ALA A 357 10.55 8.97 18.98
C ALA A 357 10.89 9.47 20.39
N ALA A 358 9.87 9.59 21.23
CA ALA A 358 9.98 10.03 22.61
C ALA A 358 8.80 9.49 23.42
N VAL A 359 9.03 9.17 24.69
CA VAL A 359 7.95 8.92 25.64
C VAL A 359 7.55 10.26 26.24
N GLU A 360 6.30 10.66 26.07
CA GLU A 360 5.77 11.91 26.60
C GLU A 360 5.34 11.75 28.06
N ASP A 361 4.70 10.62 28.37
CA ASP A 361 4.17 10.36 29.70
C ASP A 361 4.08 8.87 30.01
N ILE A 362 4.23 8.52 31.29
CA ILE A 362 4.02 7.17 31.83
C ILE A 362 3.34 7.32 33.19
N GLU A 363 2.14 6.78 33.30
CA GLU A 363 1.39 6.71 34.57
C GLU A 363 1.39 5.27 35.10
N LEU A 364 1.70 5.12 36.39
CA LEU A 364 1.67 3.83 37.09
C LEU A 364 0.55 3.84 38.14
N SER A 365 -0.32 2.84 38.11
CA SER A 365 -1.34 2.68 39.16
C SER A 365 -1.41 1.24 39.65
N LEU A 366 -1.59 1.07 40.97
CA LEU A 366 -1.76 -0.26 41.55
C LEU A 366 -3.06 -0.90 41.08
N ALA A 367 -2.99 -2.12 40.52
CA ALA A 367 -4.18 -2.91 40.19
C ALA A 367 -4.49 -3.92 41.31
N THR A 368 -3.53 -4.79 41.64
CA THR A 368 -3.62 -5.76 42.74
C THR A 368 -2.27 -5.93 43.43
N SER A 369 -2.27 -6.34 44.70
CA SER A 369 -1.06 -6.56 45.48
C SER A 369 -1.26 -7.69 46.47
N ASP A 370 -0.37 -8.69 46.43
CA ASP A 370 -0.34 -9.79 47.41
C ASP A 370 0.56 -9.47 48.60
N VAL A 371 1.29 -8.35 48.53
CA VAL A 371 2.22 -7.86 49.55
C VAL A 371 1.66 -6.65 50.32
N GLY A 372 0.35 -6.47 50.28
CA GLY A 372 -0.35 -5.40 50.99
C GLY A 372 -0.39 -4.07 50.22
N PRO A 373 -0.88 -2.99 50.83
CA PRO A 373 -1.02 -1.71 50.16
C PRO A 373 0.36 -1.11 49.83
N ILE A 374 0.51 -0.60 48.60
CA ILE A 374 1.73 0.07 48.13
C ILE A 374 1.36 1.50 47.74
N LEU A 375 2.13 2.48 48.21
CA LEU A 375 1.95 3.88 47.84
C LEU A 375 2.36 4.09 46.38
N ALA A 376 1.64 4.93 45.64
CA ALA A 376 1.93 5.24 44.23
C ALA A 376 3.36 5.75 44.03
N ALA A 377 3.84 6.65 44.89
CA ALA A 377 5.20 7.17 44.84
C ALA A 377 6.28 6.06 44.96
N LEU A 378 6.00 5.00 45.74
CA LEU A 378 6.92 3.87 45.87
C LEU A 378 6.90 2.98 44.61
N LEU A 379 5.74 2.82 43.96
CA LEU A 379 5.68 2.11 42.67
C LEU A 379 6.50 2.83 41.60
N GLU A 380 6.39 4.16 41.53
CA GLU A 380 7.16 4.98 40.62
C GLU A 380 8.66 4.90 40.92
N GLU A 381 9.07 5.04 42.17
CA GLU A 381 10.49 4.92 42.56
C GLU A 381 11.10 3.58 42.12
N LEU A 382 10.35 2.49 42.30
CA LEU A 382 10.84 1.13 42.04
C LEU A 382 10.83 0.75 40.56
N PHE A 383 9.75 1.05 39.83
CA PHE A 383 9.51 0.44 38.52
C PHE A 383 9.53 1.42 37.34
N LEU A 384 9.31 2.72 37.57
CA LEU A 384 9.30 3.71 36.50
C LEU A 384 10.62 3.77 35.72
N PRO A 385 11.83 3.69 36.34
CA PRO A 385 13.08 3.72 35.58
C PRO A 385 13.18 2.58 34.55
N THR A 386 12.93 1.34 34.98
CA THR A 386 12.95 0.16 34.11
C THR A 386 11.88 0.25 33.02
N ILE A 387 10.64 0.62 33.38
CA ILE A 387 9.54 0.73 32.41
C ILE A 387 9.83 1.79 31.35
N ARG A 388 10.34 2.95 31.76
CA ARG A 388 10.62 4.08 30.87
C ARG A 388 11.68 3.76 29.83
N GLU A 389 12.67 2.94 30.18
CA GLU A 389 13.74 2.54 29.26
C GLU A 389 13.32 1.35 28.39
N GLU A 390 12.83 0.29 29.02
CA GLU A 390 12.71 -1.01 28.37
C GLU A 390 11.41 -1.21 27.59
N VAL A 391 10.27 -0.65 28.05
CA VAL A 391 9.00 -0.82 27.32
C VAL A 391 9.07 -0.23 25.92
N PRO A 392 9.53 1.02 25.71
CA PRO A 392 9.71 1.58 24.37
C PRO A 392 10.72 0.79 23.53
N ALA A 393 11.80 0.29 24.14
CA ALA A 393 12.83 -0.48 23.45
C ALA A 393 12.27 -1.80 22.87
N GLN A 394 11.52 -2.55 23.68
CA GLN A 394 10.90 -3.82 23.26
C GLN A 394 9.81 -3.59 22.20
N ILE A 395 8.97 -2.58 22.39
CA ILE A 395 7.93 -2.24 21.39
C ILE A 395 8.58 -1.81 20.06
N ASN A 396 9.69 -1.08 20.10
CA ASN A 396 10.42 -0.68 18.90
C ASN A 396 10.97 -1.86 18.09
N VAL A 397 11.22 -3.02 18.70
CA VAL A 397 11.62 -4.24 17.96
C VAL A 397 10.52 -4.67 16.98
N VAL A 398 9.26 -4.50 17.37
CA VAL A 398 8.11 -4.82 16.51
C VAL A 398 7.82 -3.68 15.55
N LEU A 399 7.73 -2.43 16.02
CA LEU A 399 7.36 -1.29 15.17
C LEU A 399 8.35 -1.06 14.02
N ARG A 400 9.65 -1.31 14.25
CA ARG A 400 10.69 -1.17 13.21
C ARG A 400 10.64 -2.23 12.13
N GLN A 401 9.92 -3.34 12.33
CA GLN A 401 9.62 -4.27 11.24
C GLN A 401 8.73 -3.62 10.18
N GLY A 402 7.98 -2.56 10.56
CA GLY A 402 7.18 -1.75 9.67
C GLY A 402 5.99 -2.47 9.04
N VAL A 403 5.17 -1.70 8.33
CA VAL A 403 4.01 -2.18 7.60
C VAL A 403 4.18 -1.85 6.11
N PHE A 404 3.86 -2.79 5.23
CA PHE A 404 3.86 -2.51 3.80
C PHE A 404 2.75 -1.51 3.47
N LEU A 405 3.09 -0.48 2.73
CA LEU A 405 2.13 0.42 2.12
C LEU A 405 1.45 -0.27 0.92
N PRO A 406 0.22 0.11 0.54
CA PRO A 406 -0.41 -0.38 -0.68
C PRO A 406 0.51 -0.04 -1.85
N HIS A 407 0.93 -1.04 -2.62
CA HIS A 407 1.84 -0.86 -3.74
C HIS A 407 1.56 -1.86 -4.85
N ILE A 408 2.02 -1.55 -6.05
CA ILE A 408 1.99 -2.43 -7.20
C ILE A 408 3.35 -3.12 -7.30
N THR A 409 3.36 -4.44 -7.41
CA THR A 409 4.59 -5.23 -7.57
C THR A 409 5.43 -4.70 -8.73
N SER A 410 6.75 -4.58 -8.56
CA SER A 410 7.75 -3.95 -9.45
C SER A 410 7.99 -2.46 -9.24
N PHE A 411 7.31 -1.79 -8.30
CA PHE A 411 7.59 -0.39 -7.97
C PHE A 411 7.97 -0.23 -6.51
N THR A 412 8.96 0.63 -6.26
CA THR A 412 9.31 1.15 -4.93
C THR A 412 9.02 2.64 -4.84
N TYR A 413 9.02 3.17 -3.61
CA TYR A 413 8.85 4.58 -3.34
C TYR A 413 10.18 5.28 -3.09
N THR A 414 10.34 6.42 -3.75
CA THR A 414 11.50 7.31 -3.67
C THR A 414 11.04 8.74 -3.43
N ASP A 415 11.96 9.64 -3.08
CA ASP A 415 11.66 11.05 -2.79
C ASP A 415 10.46 11.22 -1.85
N VAL A 416 10.41 10.38 -0.82
CA VAL A 416 9.27 10.32 0.10
C VAL A 416 9.30 11.51 1.04
N ASN A 417 8.18 12.23 1.11
CA ASN A 417 7.92 13.22 2.13
C ASN A 417 6.75 12.74 3.00
N ILE A 418 6.83 12.89 4.32
CA ILE A 418 5.75 12.52 5.24
C ILE A 418 5.29 13.76 5.96
N THR A 419 4.00 14.07 5.83
CA THR A 419 3.36 15.17 6.53
C THR A 419 2.25 14.59 7.40
N ILE A 420 2.26 14.91 8.69
CA ILE A 420 1.21 14.49 9.62
C ILE A 420 0.26 15.67 9.77
N HIS A 421 -0.98 15.47 9.35
CA HIS A 421 -2.05 16.42 9.59
C HIS A 421 -2.91 15.93 10.74
N LYS A 422 -3.76 16.83 11.25
CA LYS A 422 -4.84 16.40 12.12
C LYS A 422 -5.68 15.29 11.45
N ASP A 423 -5.86 14.18 12.15
CA ASP A 423 -6.67 13.01 11.78
C ASP A 423 -6.13 12.14 10.60
N TYR A 424 -5.03 12.51 9.92
CA TYR A 424 -4.45 11.70 8.83
C TYR A 424 -2.98 12.01 8.52
N VAL A 425 -2.29 11.06 7.90
CA VAL A 425 -0.92 11.20 7.38
C VAL A 425 -0.95 11.23 5.86
N LEU A 426 -0.22 12.18 5.27
CA LEU A 426 0.03 12.29 3.84
C LEU A 426 1.46 11.87 3.51
N ILE A 427 1.59 11.06 2.45
CA ILE A 427 2.87 10.55 1.97
C ILE A 427 2.98 10.79 0.45
N PRO A 428 3.38 12.00 0.01
CA PRO A 428 3.81 12.22 -1.37
C PRO A 428 5.12 11.49 -1.66
N CYS A 429 5.19 10.77 -2.77
CA CYS A 429 6.38 10.03 -3.20
C CYS A 429 6.47 9.89 -4.73
N ASN A 430 7.66 9.52 -5.19
CA ASN A 430 7.94 9.13 -6.56
C ASN A 430 7.95 7.60 -6.69
N LEU A 431 7.43 7.12 -7.82
CA LEU A 431 7.54 5.72 -8.22
C LEU A 431 8.90 5.46 -8.87
N GLN A 432 9.52 4.34 -8.53
CA GLN A 432 10.69 3.82 -9.23
C GLN A 432 10.43 2.37 -9.68
N LEU A 433 10.53 2.11 -10.99
CA LEU A 433 10.43 0.76 -11.53
C LEU A 433 11.68 -0.06 -11.14
N GLU A 434 11.47 -1.17 -10.46
CA GLU A 434 12.53 -2.13 -10.14
C GLU A 434 13.00 -2.84 -11.42
N ALA A 435 14.30 -2.81 -11.69
CA ALA A 435 14.87 -3.59 -12.76
C ALA A 435 14.67 -5.07 -12.45
N ARG A 436 14.15 -5.85 -13.41
CA ARG A 436 14.09 -7.31 -13.29
C ARG A 436 15.49 -7.83 -12.99
N THR A 437 15.75 -8.27 -11.76
CA THR A 437 16.80 -9.26 -11.50
C THR A 437 16.33 -10.53 -12.21
N GLY A 438 17.00 -10.82 -13.34
CA GLY A 438 16.60 -11.84 -14.31
C GLY A 438 16.62 -13.26 -13.78
#